data_AF-A0A388KD31-F1
#
_entry.id   AF-A0A388KD31-F1
#
_cell.length_a   1.000
_cell.length_b   1.000
_cell.length_c   1.000
_cell.angle_alpha   90.00
_cell.angle_beta   90.00
_cell.angle_gamma   90.00
#
_symmetry.space_group_name_H-M   'P 1'
#
loop_
_entity.id
_entity.type
_entity.pdbx_description
1 polymer ?
#
loop_
_entity_poly.entity_id
_entity_poly.type
_entity_poly.pdbx_seq_one_letter_code
_entity_poly.pdbx_strand_id
1 'polypeptide(L)'
;MRSSWSVDLLHNEGCTHVITLDSSITDSPLLQNIINAGLNHIPCMTLDVEEAIAEVGKFLDELFARIMELRDLTDSTKSFLQRIILKKAREKMKRYQVTHRHVVAEPFEHPAVKRELAFLTSRFLISPTDKAPNTPAFVCKNFIRKLAFKRLSSPQFANILMPPAAVVSRIHGEISVFPTLPATATSLPYLMTVLKAHKGTFRWITNTADTVISPAADVCACLLRFLLPLVQTFCRDRSLEVEEQHGVRPNL
;
A
#
# COMPACT_ATOMS: atom_id res chain seq x y z
N MET A 1 -20.74 38.00 -18.16
CA MET A 1 -19.33 38.42 -17.96
C MET A 1 -18.52 37.22 -17.51
N ARG A 2 -17.52 36.77 -18.28
CA ARG A 2 -16.61 35.70 -17.88
C ARG A 2 -15.56 36.29 -16.95
N SER A 3 -15.61 35.97 -15.66
CA SER A 3 -14.56 36.33 -14.71
C SER A 3 -13.29 35.55 -15.03
N SER A 4 -12.19 36.24 -15.37
CA SER A 4 -10.86 35.63 -15.50
C SER A 4 -10.31 35.37 -14.10
N TRP A 5 -10.46 34.14 -13.61
CA TRP A 5 -9.80 33.72 -12.38
C TRP A 5 -8.36 33.36 -12.74
N SER A 6 -7.39 34.21 -12.40
CA SER A 6 -5.98 33.80 -12.37
C SER A 6 -5.69 33.21 -11.00
N VAL A 7 -5.52 31.89 -10.96
CA VAL A 7 -4.92 31.25 -9.79
C VAL A 7 -3.43 31.17 -10.06
N ASP A 8 -2.63 31.70 -9.14
CA ASP A 8 -1.17 31.60 -9.20
C ASP A 8 -0.77 30.12 -9.25
N LEU A 9 -0.32 29.68 -10.42
CA LEU A 9 0.30 28.37 -10.59
C LEU A 9 1.59 28.35 -9.75
N LEU A 10 2.00 27.17 -9.26
CA LEU A 10 3.32 27.07 -8.62
C LEU A 10 4.38 27.56 -9.61
N HIS A 11 5.37 28.33 -9.16
CA HIS A 11 6.47 28.82 -10.00
C HIS A 11 7.01 27.68 -10.89
N ASN A 12 7.02 27.88 -12.21
CA ASN A 12 7.17 26.92 -13.34
C ASN A 12 5.85 26.51 -14.02
N GLU A 13 5.29 27.42 -14.82
CA GLU A 13 4.12 27.20 -15.68
C GLU A 13 4.38 26.24 -16.88
N GLY A 14 5.63 25.87 -17.15
CA GLY A 14 6.02 25.13 -18.37
C GLY A 14 5.97 23.60 -18.32
N CYS A 15 5.77 22.97 -17.16
CA CYS A 15 5.92 21.52 -17.04
C CYS A 15 4.60 20.75 -17.30
N THR A 16 4.26 20.51 -18.56
CA THR A 16 3.19 19.56 -18.97
C THR A 16 3.75 18.15 -19.15
N HIS A 17 4.16 17.49 -18.07
CA HIS A 17 4.81 16.17 -18.18
C HIS A 17 4.27 15.20 -17.13
N VAL A 18 3.98 13.98 -17.59
CA VAL A 18 3.98 12.77 -16.78
C VAL A 18 5.36 12.16 -16.99
N ILE A 19 6.11 11.99 -15.92
CA ILE A 19 7.48 11.54 -16.00
C ILE A 19 7.61 10.24 -15.21
N THR A 20 7.98 9.18 -15.91
CA THR A 20 8.26 7.86 -15.33
C THR A 20 9.76 7.61 -15.46
N LEU A 21 10.43 7.32 -14.34
CA LEU A 21 11.84 6.90 -14.31
C LEU A 21 12.86 7.93 -14.85
N ASP A 22 12.57 9.22 -14.75
CA ASP A 22 13.58 10.23 -15.10
C ASP A 22 14.64 10.29 -14.00
N SER A 23 15.88 9.99 -14.40
CA SER A 23 17.04 10.05 -13.52
C SER A 23 17.22 11.44 -12.93
N SER A 24 16.93 12.52 -13.68
CA SER A 24 17.06 13.90 -13.20
C SER A 24 16.05 14.28 -12.11
N ILE A 25 15.06 13.42 -11.85
CA ILE A 25 14.08 13.56 -10.77
C ILE A 25 14.48 12.71 -9.57
N THR A 26 15.32 11.70 -9.77
CA THR A 26 15.75 10.76 -8.73
C THR A 26 17.27 10.66 -8.68
N ASP A 27 17.96 11.80 -8.78
CA ASP A 27 19.42 11.85 -8.88
C ASP A 27 20.12 11.38 -7.60
N SER A 28 19.39 11.23 -6.49
CA SER A 28 19.92 10.68 -5.25
C SER A 28 20.06 9.16 -5.33
N PRO A 29 21.30 8.61 -5.30
CA PRO A 29 21.50 7.16 -5.29
C PRO A 29 20.88 6.50 -4.05
N LEU A 30 20.82 7.24 -2.93
CA LEU A 30 20.16 6.78 -1.71
C LEU A 30 18.65 6.64 -1.90
N LEU A 31 18.00 7.61 -2.54
CA LEU A 31 16.57 7.52 -2.85
C LEU A 31 16.29 6.40 -3.85
N GLN A 32 17.13 6.23 -4.87
CA GLN A 32 16.99 5.11 -5.82
C GLN A 32 17.12 3.76 -5.13
N ASN A 33 18.07 3.59 -4.20
CA ASN A 33 18.19 2.36 -3.42
C ASN A 33 16.92 2.06 -2.61
N ILE A 34 16.29 3.09 -2.03
CA ILE A 34 15.00 2.95 -1.31
C ILE A 34 13.87 2.57 -2.28
N ILE A 35 13.76 3.23 -3.44
CA ILE A 35 12.74 2.91 -4.45
C ILE A 35 12.92 1.48 -4.98
N ASN A 36 14.17 1.05 -5.19
CA ASN A 36 14.50 -0.30 -5.65
C ASN A 36 14.18 -1.39 -4.62
N ALA A 37 14.23 -1.07 -3.31
CA ALA A 37 13.74 -1.95 -2.26
C ALA A 37 12.21 -2.14 -2.30
N GLY A 38 11.50 -1.22 -2.98
CA GLY A 38 10.06 -1.27 -3.23
C GLY A 38 9.22 -0.80 -2.04
N LEU A 39 7.90 -0.75 -2.27
CA LEU A 39 6.91 -0.35 -1.25
C LEU A 39 6.79 -1.35 -0.09
N ASN A 40 7.47 -2.50 -0.18
CA ASN A 40 7.56 -3.50 0.90
C ASN A 40 8.70 -3.19 1.88
N HIS A 41 9.27 -1.99 1.84
CA HIS A 41 10.24 -1.55 2.84
C HIS A 41 9.59 -1.61 4.22
N ILE A 42 9.98 -2.63 4.99
CA ILE A 42 9.65 -2.74 6.41
C ILE A 42 10.66 -1.85 7.12
N PRO A 43 10.22 -0.81 7.86
CA PRO A 43 11.12 0.05 8.61
C PRO A 43 12.11 -0.80 9.40
N CYS A 44 13.38 -0.41 9.38
CA CYS A 44 14.38 -1.07 10.21
C CYS A 44 14.10 -0.69 11.66
N MET A 45 13.17 -1.41 12.30
CA MET A 45 13.02 -1.38 13.74
C MET A 45 14.36 -1.84 14.33
N THR A 46 14.92 -1.03 15.22
CA THR A 46 16.08 -1.45 16.01
C THR A 46 15.73 -2.76 16.69
N LEU A 47 16.48 -3.84 16.42
CA LEU A 47 16.25 -5.13 17.05
C LEU A 47 16.34 -4.97 18.57
N ASP A 48 15.18 -4.93 19.23
CA ASP A 48 15.10 -5.02 20.69
C ASP A 48 15.35 -6.48 21.07
N VAL A 49 16.58 -6.72 21.51
CA VAL A 49 17.03 -8.06 21.89
C VAL A 49 16.27 -8.56 23.12
N GLU A 50 15.84 -7.69 24.03
CA GLU A 50 15.12 -8.12 25.22
C GLU A 50 13.67 -8.50 24.89
N GLU A 51 12.99 -7.69 24.10
CA GLU A 51 11.63 -7.99 23.62
C GLU A 51 11.61 -9.27 22.79
N ALA A 52 12.53 -9.40 21.82
CA ALA A 52 12.63 -10.61 21.00
C ALA A 52 12.93 -11.87 21.83
N ILE A 53 13.77 -11.76 22.88
CA ILE A 53 14.06 -12.87 23.78
C ILE A 53 12.86 -13.23 24.65
N ALA A 54 12.09 -12.24 25.11
CA ALA A 54 10.86 -12.49 25.85
C ALA A 54 9.83 -13.25 25.00
N GLU A 55 9.67 -12.87 23.72
CA GLU A 55 8.78 -13.58 22.79
C GLU A 55 9.24 -15.01 22.48
N VAL A 56 10.55 -15.23 22.28
CA VAL A 56 11.09 -16.59 22.16
C VAL A 56 10.85 -17.40 23.44
N GLY A 57 10.95 -16.77 24.61
CA GLY A 57 10.63 -17.40 25.90
C GLY A 57 9.18 -17.90 25.94
N LYS A 58 8.22 -17.03 25.65
CA LYS A 58 6.78 -17.37 25.57
C LYS A 58 6.53 -18.50 24.57
N PHE A 59 7.13 -18.41 23.39
CA PHE A 59 7.01 -19.46 22.37
C PHE A 59 7.50 -20.82 22.87
N LEU A 60 8.63 -20.86 23.60
CA LEU A 60 9.14 -22.11 24.17
C LEU A 60 8.19 -22.67 25.24
N ASP A 61 7.60 -21.81 26.07
CA ASP A 61 6.60 -22.24 27.06
C ASP A 61 5.37 -22.85 26.38
N GLU A 62 4.86 -22.20 25.33
CA GLU A 62 3.75 -22.73 24.52
C GLU A 62 4.12 -24.04 23.81
N LEU A 63 5.35 -24.15 23.30
CA LEU A 63 5.85 -25.35 22.62
C LEU A 63 5.93 -26.54 23.58
N PHE A 64 6.48 -26.33 24.77
CA PHE A 64 6.52 -27.34 25.84
C PHE A 64 5.13 -27.73 26.31
N ALA A 65 4.18 -26.80 26.28
CA ALA A 65 2.79 -27.10 26.59
C ALA A 65 2.09 -27.89 25.48
N ARG A 66 2.37 -27.62 24.19
CA ARG A 66 1.62 -28.20 23.05
C ARG A 66 2.14 -29.57 22.59
N ILE A 67 3.44 -29.82 22.63
CA ILE A 67 4.04 -31.06 22.10
C ILE A 67 4.13 -32.11 23.20
N MET A 68 3.52 -33.29 23.00
CA MET A 68 3.46 -34.33 24.03
C MET A 68 4.85 -34.78 24.48
N GLU A 69 5.79 -35.04 23.56
CA GLU A 69 7.13 -35.51 23.93
C GLU A 69 7.92 -34.48 24.75
N LEU A 70 7.62 -33.18 24.56
CA LEU A 70 8.24 -32.10 25.32
C LEU A 70 7.52 -31.81 26.64
N ARG A 71 6.21 -32.08 26.70
CA ARG A 71 5.38 -31.91 27.89
C ARG A 71 5.81 -32.90 28.98
N ASP A 72 6.20 -34.10 28.61
CA ASP A 72 6.60 -35.17 29.54
C ASP A 72 8.01 -34.98 30.11
N LEU A 73 8.77 -33.98 29.63
CA LEU A 73 10.05 -33.61 30.20
C LEU A 73 9.89 -33.06 31.62
N THR A 74 10.85 -33.38 32.50
CA THR A 74 10.91 -32.80 33.84
C THR A 74 11.12 -31.28 33.78
N ASP A 75 10.62 -30.56 34.79
CA ASP A 75 10.75 -29.10 34.86
C ASP A 75 12.22 -28.65 34.88
N SER A 76 13.10 -29.45 35.48
CA SER A 76 14.56 -29.22 35.45
C SER A 76 15.12 -29.29 34.03
N THR A 77 14.64 -30.25 33.23
CA THR A 77 15.08 -30.44 31.84
C THR A 77 14.54 -29.33 30.94
N LYS A 78 13.27 -28.97 31.10
CA LYS A 78 12.65 -27.83 30.39
C LYS A 78 13.39 -26.53 30.69
N SER A 79 13.64 -26.24 31.97
CA SER A 79 14.38 -25.05 32.42
C SER A 79 15.80 -25.02 31.85
N PHE A 80 16.49 -26.17 31.83
CA PHE A 80 17.83 -26.28 31.28
C PHE A 80 17.85 -26.00 29.76
N LEU A 81 16.92 -26.62 29.01
CA LEU A 81 16.77 -26.40 27.57
C LEU A 81 16.44 -24.96 27.25
N GLN A 82 15.47 -24.37 27.96
CA GLN A 82 15.08 -22.98 27.78
C GLN A 82 16.26 -22.04 28.01
N ARG A 83 17.05 -22.25 29.08
CA ARG A 83 18.25 -21.46 29.34
C ARG A 83 19.28 -21.54 28.21
N ILE A 84 19.51 -22.74 27.66
CA ILE A 84 20.46 -22.92 26.55
C ILE A 84 19.96 -22.26 25.27
N ILE A 85 18.68 -22.44 24.93
CA ILE A 85 18.09 -21.90 23.71
C ILE A 85 18.09 -20.36 23.78
N LEU A 86 17.60 -19.78 24.89
CA LEU A 86 17.58 -18.33 25.07
C LEU A 86 19.00 -17.74 25.07
N LYS A 87 19.99 -18.42 25.68
CA LYS A 87 21.39 -17.98 25.60
C LYS A 87 21.90 -17.95 24.16
N LYS A 88 21.69 -19.02 23.38
CA LYS A 88 22.11 -19.09 21.97
C LYS A 88 21.37 -18.09 21.09
N ALA A 89 20.07 -17.91 21.31
CA ALA A 89 19.25 -16.93 20.60
C ALA A 89 19.80 -15.52 20.84
N ARG A 90 20.07 -15.17 22.11
CA ARG A 90 20.62 -13.88 22.50
C ARG A 90 21.99 -13.62 21.87
N GLU A 91 22.88 -14.61 21.87
CA GLU A 91 24.19 -14.51 21.21
C GLU A 91 24.08 -14.33 19.69
N LYS A 92 23.12 -14.99 19.03
CA LYS A 92 22.84 -14.77 17.60
C LYS A 92 22.27 -13.38 17.33
N MET A 93 21.28 -12.94 18.11
CA MET A 93 20.64 -11.63 17.98
C MET A 93 21.64 -10.49 18.23
N LYS A 94 22.49 -10.59 19.26
CA LYS A 94 23.57 -9.62 19.51
C LYS A 94 24.59 -9.57 18.38
N ARG A 95 25.01 -10.72 17.83
CA ARG A 95 25.89 -10.74 16.66
C ARG A 95 25.25 -10.09 15.44
N TYR A 96 23.97 -10.40 15.18
CA TYR A 96 23.21 -9.76 14.11
C TYR A 96 23.17 -8.24 14.29
N GLN A 97 22.86 -7.76 15.49
CA GLN A 97 22.84 -6.35 15.84
C GLN A 97 24.21 -5.67 15.61
N VAL A 98 25.32 -6.34 15.96
CA VAL A 98 26.68 -5.83 15.72
C VAL A 98 27.02 -5.78 14.23
N THR A 99 26.72 -6.83 13.46
CA THR A 99 26.98 -6.87 12.01
C THR A 99 26.14 -5.85 11.25
N HIS A 100 24.93 -5.58 11.71
CA HIS A 100 23.99 -4.65 11.07
C HIS A 100 23.95 -3.29 11.78
N ARG A 101 24.92 -3.02 12.67
CA ARG A 101 25.02 -1.78 13.47
C ARG A 101 25.14 -0.53 12.61
N HIS A 102 25.56 -0.66 11.36
CA HIS A 102 25.70 0.45 10.41
C HIS A 102 24.35 0.95 9.86
N VAL A 103 23.24 0.21 10.07
CA VAL A 103 21.88 0.71 9.82
C VAL A 103 21.42 1.46 11.08
N VAL A 104 22.03 2.62 11.34
CA VAL A 104 21.83 3.42 12.57
C VAL A 104 20.53 4.22 12.53
N ALA A 105 20.03 4.50 11.33
CA ALA A 105 18.81 5.27 11.12
C ALA A 105 18.04 4.72 9.93
N GLU A 106 16.72 4.79 10.03
CA GLU A 106 15.79 4.53 8.95
C GLU A 106 16.25 5.31 7.69
N PRO A 107 16.47 4.66 6.52
CA PRO A 107 16.94 5.34 5.30
C PRO A 107 16.13 6.59 4.92
N PHE A 108 14.82 6.62 5.22
CA PHE A 108 13.97 7.79 5.04
C PHE A 108 14.34 8.99 5.93
N GLU A 109 15.00 8.75 7.07
CA GLU A 109 15.43 9.78 8.01
C GLU A 109 16.69 10.52 7.57
N HIS A 110 17.39 10.00 6.55
CA HIS A 110 18.59 10.64 6.03
C HIS A 110 18.28 12.05 5.45
N PRO A 111 18.99 13.12 5.84
CA PRO A 111 18.65 14.49 5.44
C PRO A 111 18.59 14.71 3.93
N ALA A 112 19.44 14.02 3.15
CA ALA A 112 19.40 14.11 1.69
C ALA A 112 18.11 13.49 1.11
N VAL A 113 17.65 12.37 1.68
CA VAL A 113 16.41 11.70 1.26
C VAL A 113 15.20 12.55 1.63
N LYS A 114 15.19 13.13 2.84
CA LYS A 114 14.13 14.06 3.26
C LYS A 114 14.02 15.30 2.35
N ARG A 115 15.14 15.91 1.99
CA ARG A 115 15.15 17.06 1.07
C ARG A 115 14.59 16.68 -0.31
N GLU A 116 15.00 15.53 -0.83
CA GLU A 116 14.53 15.04 -2.12
C GLU A 116 13.03 14.73 -2.10
N LEU A 117 12.56 14.02 -1.06
CA LEU A 117 11.14 13.76 -0.86
C LEU A 117 10.32 15.05 -0.74
N ALA A 118 10.81 16.05 -0.02
CA ALA A 118 10.16 17.36 0.07
C ALA A 118 10.10 18.06 -1.30
N PHE A 119 11.19 18.04 -2.07
CA PHE A 119 11.23 18.57 -3.43
C PHE A 119 10.19 17.88 -4.33
N LEU A 120 10.18 16.54 -4.34
CA LEU A 120 9.29 15.73 -5.16
C LEU A 120 7.83 15.93 -4.78
N THR A 121 7.50 15.78 -3.50
CA THR A 121 6.12 15.91 -3.01
C THR A 121 5.59 17.33 -3.11
N SER A 122 6.44 18.36 -3.16
CA SER A 122 5.99 19.75 -3.38
C SER A 122 5.51 19.98 -4.82
N ARG A 123 6.14 19.35 -5.83
CA ARG A 123 5.94 19.62 -7.26
C ARG A 123 5.12 18.56 -7.98
N PHE A 124 5.22 17.31 -7.54
CA PHE A 124 4.64 16.16 -8.20
C PHE A 124 3.62 15.45 -7.30
N LEU A 125 2.59 14.92 -7.92
CA LEU A 125 1.80 13.84 -7.38
C LEU A 125 2.54 12.54 -7.72
N ILE A 126 2.92 11.78 -6.69
CA ILE A 126 3.58 10.48 -6.86
C ILE A 126 2.47 9.44 -6.81
N SER A 127 2.26 8.72 -7.91
CA SER A 127 1.29 7.64 -7.99
C SER A 127 2.03 6.31 -8.14
N PRO A 128 1.60 5.24 -7.44
CA PRO A 128 2.00 3.91 -7.84
C PRO A 128 1.48 3.67 -9.26
N THR A 129 2.38 3.25 -10.16
CA THR A 129 1.99 2.77 -11.48
C THR A 129 1.60 1.30 -11.36
N ASP A 130 0.54 0.89 -12.04
CA ASP A 130 0.05 -0.50 -12.11
C ASP A 130 1.21 -1.52 -12.14
N LYS A 131 1.25 -2.39 -11.11
CA LYS A 131 2.10 -3.59 -10.95
C LYS A 131 3.62 -3.44 -10.79
N ALA A 132 4.16 -2.23 -10.66
CA ALA A 132 5.58 -2.05 -10.38
C ALA A 132 5.77 -1.08 -9.19
N PRO A 133 5.78 -1.58 -7.94
CA PRO A 133 5.96 -0.73 -6.76
C PRO A 133 7.30 0.04 -6.76
N ASN A 134 8.26 -0.42 -7.55
CA ASN A 134 9.56 0.23 -7.80
C ASN A 134 9.55 1.23 -8.98
N THR A 135 8.41 1.45 -9.63
CA THR A 135 8.28 2.36 -10.79
C THR A 135 7.21 3.42 -10.50
N PRO A 136 7.48 4.37 -9.58
CA PRO A 136 6.57 5.46 -9.32
C PRO A 136 6.41 6.35 -10.57
N ALA A 137 5.17 6.74 -10.87
CA ALA A 137 4.89 7.79 -11.84
C ALA A 137 4.83 9.13 -11.12
N PHE A 138 5.57 10.11 -11.64
CA PHE A 138 5.54 11.48 -11.16
C PHE A 138 4.69 12.33 -12.11
N VAL A 139 3.57 12.84 -11.59
CA VAL A 139 2.68 13.70 -12.36
C VAL A 139 2.80 15.12 -11.83
N CYS A 140 3.17 16.08 -12.69
CA CYS A 140 3.30 17.47 -12.26
C CYS A 140 1.97 18.01 -11.71
N LYS A 141 1.97 18.60 -10.51
CA LYS A 141 0.77 19.16 -9.90
C LYS A 141 0.19 20.32 -10.73
N ASN A 142 1.04 21.14 -11.35
CA ASN A 142 0.59 22.21 -12.24
C ASN A 142 -0.14 21.65 -13.47
N PHE A 143 0.34 20.52 -14.02
CA PHE A 143 -0.35 19.84 -15.11
C PHE A 143 -1.74 19.35 -14.70
N ILE A 144 -1.86 18.70 -13.54
CA ILE A 144 -3.16 18.26 -12.99
C ILE A 144 -4.09 19.46 -12.79
N ARG A 145 -3.59 20.55 -12.19
CA ARG A 145 -4.38 21.78 -11.98
C ARG A 145 -4.88 22.34 -13.30
N LYS A 146 -4.03 22.45 -14.32
CA LYS A 146 -4.44 22.90 -15.66
C LYS A 146 -5.54 22.02 -16.26
N LEU A 147 -5.40 20.70 -16.17
CA LEU A 147 -6.45 19.77 -16.64
C LEU A 147 -7.74 19.93 -15.85
N ALA A 148 -7.67 20.05 -14.53
CA ALA A 148 -8.82 20.27 -13.66
C ALA A 148 -9.54 21.58 -14.01
N PHE A 149 -8.82 22.68 -14.21
CA PHE A 149 -9.43 23.94 -14.64
C PHE A 149 -10.09 23.86 -16.00
N LYS A 150 -9.44 23.21 -16.99
CA LYS A 150 -10.04 22.98 -18.30
C LYS A 150 -11.32 22.17 -18.19
N ARG A 151 -11.34 21.16 -17.32
CA ARG A 151 -12.51 20.33 -17.04
C ARG A 151 -13.63 21.11 -16.35
N LEU A 152 -13.32 21.89 -15.32
CA LEU A 152 -14.28 22.74 -14.61
C LEU A 152 -14.85 23.86 -15.50
N SER A 153 -14.11 24.27 -16.53
CA SER A 153 -14.59 25.23 -17.53
C SER A 153 -15.49 24.60 -18.61
N SER A 154 -15.70 23.28 -18.57
CA SER A 154 -16.59 22.60 -19.53
C SER A 154 -18.07 22.81 -19.19
N PRO A 155 -18.99 22.72 -20.17
CA PRO A 155 -20.43 22.89 -19.94
C PRO A 155 -21.07 21.91 -18.95
N GLN A 156 -20.35 20.86 -18.57
CA GLN A 156 -20.81 19.85 -17.61
C GLN A 156 -20.74 20.32 -16.15
N PHE A 157 -20.14 21.48 -15.89
CA PHE A 157 -20.06 22.08 -14.56
C PHE A 157 -20.71 23.46 -14.57
N ALA A 158 -21.56 23.70 -13.57
CA ALA A 158 -22.15 25.01 -13.32
C ALA A 158 -21.33 25.73 -12.25
N ASN A 159 -21.17 27.05 -12.42
CA ASN A 159 -20.56 27.87 -11.40
C ASN A 159 -21.57 28.07 -10.26
N ILE A 160 -21.17 27.74 -9.03
CA ILE A 160 -21.99 27.92 -7.85
C ILE A 160 -21.58 29.25 -7.22
N LEU A 161 -22.49 30.23 -7.19
CA LEU A 161 -22.26 31.57 -6.63
C LEU A 161 -22.19 31.60 -5.09
N MET A 162 -22.14 30.44 -4.44
CA MET A 162 -22.08 30.34 -2.99
C MET A 162 -20.63 30.50 -2.50
N PRO A 163 -20.40 31.16 -1.35
CA PRO A 163 -19.10 31.18 -0.72
C PRO A 163 -18.59 29.76 -0.42
N PRO A 164 -17.27 29.50 -0.50
CA PRO A 164 -16.70 28.17 -0.25
C PRO A 164 -17.15 27.55 1.08
N ALA A 165 -17.24 28.35 2.14
CA ALA A 165 -17.71 27.90 3.45
C ALA A 165 -19.15 27.35 3.41
N ALA A 166 -20.05 28.01 2.66
CA ALA A 166 -21.44 27.56 2.52
C ALA A 166 -21.55 26.28 1.69
N VAL A 167 -20.70 26.12 0.66
CA VAL A 167 -20.61 24.87 -0.12
C VAL A 167 -20.13 23.73 0.76
N VAL A 168 -19.08 23.94 1.56
CA VAL A 168 -18.54 22.95 2.49
C VAL A 168 -19.58 22.55 3.54
N SER A 169 -20.28 23.50 4.16
CA SER A 169 -21.36 23.21 5.11
C SER A 169 -22.48 22.41 4.47
N ARG A 170 -22.86 22.72 3.23
CA ARG A 170 -23.88 21.95 2.49
C ARG A 170 -23.41 20.52 2.21
N ILE A 171 -22.19 20.34 1.72
CA ILE A 171 -21.61 19.01 1.48
C ILE A 171 -21.56 18.21 2.78
N HIS A 172 -21.12 18.80 3.90
CA HIS A 172 -21.13 18.13 5.20
C HIS A 172 -22.54 17.74 5.64
N GLY A 173 -23.53 18.61 5.44
CA GLY A 173 -24.93 18.32 5.70
C GLY A 173 -25.43 17.13 4.86
N GLU A 174 -25.17 17.14 3.55
CA GLU A 174 -25.55 16.05 2.64
C GLU A 174 -24.81 14.73 2.95
N ILE A 175 -23.52 14.80 3.32
CA ILE A 175 -22.71 13.64 3.71
C ILE A 175 -23.18 13.05 5.05
N SER A 176 -23.64 13.88 5.98
CA SER A 176 -24.11 13.42 7.30
C SER A 176 -25.33 12.50 7.26
N VAL A 177 -26.05 12.49 6.13
CA VAL A 177 -27.19 11.59 5.87
C VAL A 177 -26.71 10.18 5.50
N PHE A 178 -25.46 10.03 5.02
CA PHE A 178 -24.91 8.72 4.75
C PHE A 178 -24.47 8.07 6.07
N PRO A 179 -24.96 6.85 6.37
CA PRO A 179 -24.49 6.14 7.55
C PRO A 179 -22.98 5.92 7.42
N THR A 180 -22.23 6.39 8.42
CA THR A 180 -20.82 6.02 8.57
C THR A 180 -20.74 4.50 8.57
N LEU A 181 -19.97 3.94 7.62
CA LEU A 181 -19.65 2.52 7.64
C LEU A 181 -19.12 2.19 9.04
N PRO A 182 -19.70 1.21 9.75
CA PRO A 182 -19.24 0.87 11.08
C PRO A 182 -17.78 0.49 10.98
N ALA A 183 -16.93 1.26 11.66
CA ALA A 183 -15.52 0.95 11.84
C ALA A 183 -15.44 -0.26 12.77
N THR A 184 -15.77 -1.44 12.27
CA THR A 184 -15.58 -2.66 13.04
C THR A 184 -14.08 -2.87 13.18
N ALA A 185 -13.60 -2.67 14.41
CA ALA A 185 -12.24 -2.90 14.87
C ALA A 185 -11.89 -4.40 14.93
N THR A 186 -12.33 -5.19 13.95
CA THR A 186 -11.78 -6.51 13.72
C THR A 186 -10.58 -6.35 12.82
N SER A 187 -9.39 -6.27 13.41
CA SER A 187 -8.11 -6.42 12.72
C SER A 187 -7.95 -7.87 12.25
N LEU A 188 -8.83 -8.32 11.37
CA LEU A 188 -8.50 -9.44 10.50
C LEU A 188 -7.42 -8.91 9.55
N PRO A 189 -6.38 -9.71 9.23
CA PRO A 189 -5.50 -9.35 8.13
C PRO A 189 -6.37 -9.11 6.90
N TYR A 190 -6.38 -7.87 6.43
CA TYR A 190 -7.21 -7.44 5.32
C TYR A 190 -6.75 -8.17 4.06
N LEU A 191 -7.45 -9.25 3.71
CA LEU A 191 -7.25 -9.97 2.46
C LEU A 191 -8.05 -9.25 1.38
N MET A 192 -7.38 -8.34 0.66
CA MET A 192 -7.93 -7.75 -0.54
C MET A 192 -7.81 -8.76 -1.67
N THR A 193 -8.94 -9.12 -2.29
CA THR A 193 -8.96 -9.94 -3.50
C THR A 193 -9.54 -9.14 -4.66
N VAL A 194 -8.78 -9.01 -5.75
CA VAL A 194 -9.24 -8.32 -6.96
C VAL A 194 -9.30 -9.32 -8.11
N LEU A 195 -10.47 -9.42 -8.74
CA LEU A 195 -10.59 -10.10 -10.03
C LEU A 195 -10.12 -9.16 -11.13
N LYS A 196 -9.04 -9.51 -11.83
CA LYS A 196 -8.49 -8.70 -12.92
C LYS A 196 -8.43 -9.50 -14.21
N ALA A 197 -8.95 -8.91 -15.28
CA ALA A 197 -8.68 -9.33 -16.64
C ALA A 197 -7.21 -9.05 -17.00
N HIS A 198 -6.52 -10.05 -17.53
CA HIS A 198 -5.12 -9.97 -17.89
C HIS A 198 -4.84 -10.87 -19.09
N LYS A 199 -4.43 -10.26 -20.22
CA LYS A 199 -4.07 -10.95 -21.47
C LYS A 199 -5.14 -11.97 -21.92
N GLY A 200 -6.42 -11.59 -21.88
CA GLY A 200 -7.53 -12.45 -22.29
C GLY A 200 -7.93 -13.53 -21.27
N THR A 201 -7.38 -13.48 -20.05
CA THR A 201 -7.74 -14.41 -18.96
C THR A 201 -8.09 -13.64 -17.69
N PHE A 202 -9.00 -14.16 -16.87
CA PHE A 202 -9.31 -13.58 -15.56
C PHE A 202 -8.47 -14.25 -14.50
N ARG A 203 -7.88 -13.46 -13.59
CA ARG A 203 -7.14 -13.96 -12.44
C ARG A 203 -7.53 -13.23 -11.17
N TRP A 204 -7.58 -13.96 -10.07
CA TRP A 204 -7.66 -13.40 -8.73
C TRP A 204 -6.27 -12.94 -8.30
N ILE A 205 -6.17 -11.71 -7.80
CA ILE A 205 -4.96 -11.13 -7.23
C ILE A 205 -5.23 -10.87 -5.76
N THR A 206 -4.34 -11.34 -4.89
CA THR A 206 -4.39 -11.04 -3.46
C THR A 206 -3.28 -10.06 -3.08
N ASN A 207 -3.48 -9.25 -2.06
CA ASN A 207 -2.46 -8.33 -1.51
C ASN A 207 -1.45 -9.01 -0.57
N THR A 208 -1.42 -10.34 -0.53
CA THR A 208 -0.74 -11.10 0.52
C THR A 208 0.30 -12.09 0.00
N ALA A 209 0.71 -11.98 -1.27
CA ALA A 209 1.79 -12.79 -1.81
C ALA A 209 3.07 -12.62 -0.97
N ASP A 210 3.78 -13.73 -0.71
CA ASP A 210 5.03 -13.78 0.05
C ASP A 210 4.92 -13.32 1.53
N THR A 211 3.72 -13.37 2.10
CA THR A 211 3.48 -13.12 3.54
C THR A 211 3.17 -14.41 4.30
N VAL A 212 3.18 -14.36 5.64
CA VAL A 212 2.82 -15.49 6.51
C VAL A 212 1.37 -15.98 6.31
N ILE A 213 0.50 -15.17 5.71
CA ILE A 213 -0.89 -15.50 5.41
C ILE A 213 -1.10 -15.98 3.96
N SER A 214 -0.03 -16.12 3.16
CA SER A 214 -0.11 -16.63 1.77
C SER A 214 -0.83 -17.98 1.67
N PRO A 215 -0.60 -18.97 2.56
CA PRO A 215 -1.31 -20.26 2.47
C PRO A 215 -2.83 -20.12 2.62
N ALA A 216 -3.30 -19.22 3.49
CA ALA A 216 -4.72 -18.94 3.66
C ALA A 216 -5.29 -18.23 2.41
N ALA A 217 -4.53 -17.28 1.86
CA ALA A 217 -4.88 -16.60 0.62
C ALA A 217 -4.92 -17.55 -0.59
N ASP A 218 -4.05 -18.57 -0.64
CA ASP A 218 -4.05 -19.59 -1.69
C ASP A 218 -5.30 -20.47 -1.63
N VAL A 219 -5.73 -20.86 -0.42
CA VAL A 219 -7.01 -21.58 -0.24
C VAL A 219 -8.17 -20.70 -0.71
N CYS A 220 -8.21 -19.43 -0.33
CA CYS A 220 -9.21 -18.48 -0.82
C CYS A 220 -9.15 -18.33 -2.35
N ALA A 221 -7.96 -18.22 -2.94
CA ALA A 221 -7.78 -18.14 -4.39
C ALA A 221 -8.26 -19.41 -5.10
N CYS A 222 -8.04 -20.58 -4.52
CA CYS A 222 -8.57 -21.86 -5.02
C CYS A 222 -10.10 -21.89 -4.97
N LEU A 223 -10.72 -21.46 -3.86
CA LEU A 223 -12.18 -21.33 -3.76
C LEU A 223 -12.74 -20.35 -4.80
N LEU A 224 -12.10 -19.19 -4.96
CA LEU A 224 -12.49 -18.18 -5.94
C LEU A 224 -12.30 -18.65 -7.40
N ARG A 225 -11.33 -19.53 -7.68
CA ARG A 225 -11.18 -20.16 -9.00
C ARG A 225 -12.40 -21.00 -9.38
N PHE A 226 -13.07 -21.65 -8.43
CA PHE A 226 -14.32 -22.38 -8.73
C PHE A 226 -15.44 -21.45 -9.18
N LEU A 227 -15.47 -20.20 -8.69
CA LEU A 227 -16.45 -19.20 -9.09
C LEU A 227 -16.11 -18.52 -10.43
N LEU A 228 -14.89 -18.71 -10.94
CA LEU A 228 -14.39 -18.00 -12.12
C LEU A 228 -15.28 -18.19 -13.36
N PRO A 229 -15.73 -19.41 -13.72
CA PRO A 229 -16.59 -19.59 -14.89
C PRO A 229 -17.94 -18.86 -14.74
N LEU A 230 -18.53 -18.89 -13.53
CA LEU A 230 -19.80 -18.21 -13.26
C LEU A 230 -19.66 -16.69 -13.40
N VAL A 231 -18.58 -16.13 -12.85
CA VAL A 231 -18.31 -14.68 -12.97
C VAL A 231 -18.01 -14.29 -14.42
N GLN A 232 -17.26 -15.10 -15.17
CA GLN A 232 -17.00 -14.85 -16.59
C GLN A 232 -18.27 -14.87 -17.43
N THR A 233 -19.17 -15.82 -17.19
CA THR A 233 -20.47 -15.88 -17.86
C THR A 233 -21.29 -14.63 -17.51
N PHE A 234 -21.41 -14.30 -16.23
CA PHE A 234 -22.13 -13.09 -15.80
C PHE A 234 -21.56 -11.81 -16.44
N CYS A 235 -20.24 -11.64 -16.45
CA CYS A 235 -19.59 -10.48 -17.06
C CYS A 235 -19.80 -10.43 -18.58
N ARG A 236 -19.84 -11.58 -19.26
CA ARG A 236 -20.14 -11.68 -20.69
C ARG A 236 -21.59 -11.26 -20.97
N ASP A 237 -22.54 -11.79 -20.20
CA ASP A 237 -23.95 -11.48 -20.35
C ASP A 237 -24.21 -9.98 -20.13
N ARG A 238 -23.60 -9.40 -19.08
CA ARG A 238 -23.66 -7.95 -18.84
C ARG A 238 -22.98 -7.11 -19.91
N SER A 239 -21.89 -7.60 -20.50
CA SER A 239 -21.23 -6.88 -21.59
C SER A 239 -22.08 -6.86 -22.85
N LEU A 240 -22.81 -7.95 -23.13
CA LEU A 240 -23.78 -8.02 -24.24
C LEU A 240 -24.96 -7.07 -24.00
N GLU A 241 -25.50 -7.05 -22.78
CA GLU A 241 -26.59 -6.12 -22.40
C GLU A 241 -26.15 -4.64 -22.56
N VAL A 242 -24.94 -4.29 -22.12
CA VAL A 242 -24.39 -2.93 -22.28
C VAL A 242 -24.15 -2.61 -23.75
N GLU A 243 -23.69 -3.57 -24.55
CA GLU A 243 -23.52 -3.41 -26.00
C GLU A 243 -24.87 -3.16 -26.69
N GLU A 244 -25.91 -3.89 -26.31
CA GLU A 244 -27.28 -3.70 -26.83
C GLU A 244 -27.85 -2.33 -26.43
N GLN A 245 -27.67 -1.91 -25.18
CA GLN A 245 -28.21 -0.64 -24.66
C GLN A 245 -27.46 0.59 -25.15
N HIS A 246 -26.14 0.48 -25.38
CA HIS A 246 -25.27 1.64 -25.58
C HIS A 246 -24.42 1.58 -26.86
N GLY A 247 -24.51 0.49 -27.63
CA GLY A 247 -23.74 0.31 -28.88
C GLY A 247 -22.22 0.18 -28.66
N VAL A 248 -21.79 -0.01 -27.41
CA VAL A 248 -20.38 -0.10 -27.03
C VAL A 248 -20.17 -1.35 -26.20
N ARG A 249 -19.30 -2.23 -26.68
CA ARG A 249 -18.91 -3.45 -25.95
C ARG A 249 -17.81 -3.15 -24.93
N PRO A 250 -18.04 -3.39 -23.63
CA PRO A 250 -16.97 -3.27 -22.62
C PRO A 250 -15.83 -4.26 -22.90
N ASN A 251 -14.59 -3.81 -22.69
CA ASN A 251 -13.43 -4.69 -22.74
C ASN A 251 -13.43 -5.60 -21.50
N LEU A 252 -13.61 -6.89 -21.73
CA LEU A 252 -13.43 -7.97 -20.76
C LEU A 252 -12.01 -8.52 -20.75
#